data_AF-A0A7S3LWC9-F1
#
_entry.id   AF-A0A7S3LWC9-F1
#
_cell.length_a   1.000
_cell.length_b   1.000
_cell.length_c   1.000
_cell.angle_alpha   90.00
_cell.angle_beta   90.00
_cell.angle_gamma   90.00
#
_symmetry.space_group_name_H-M   'P 1'
#
loop_
_entity.id
_entity.type
_entity.pdbx_description
1 polymer ?
#
loop_
_entity_poly.entity_id
_entity_poly.type
_entity_poly.pdbx_seq_one_letter_code
_entity_poly.pdbx_strand_id
1 'polypeptide(L)'
;AKGMIGLSTFADDLFGGFKPSKKATDLTFASLRMKKTKKTIRQVLTASISSALHTAKMVIDMHKNSSAAPELFEPLRRVLECLKQESSLFPSFSTSTQSLIQGTFDEVQNIANGAGVRGPLFLYKEKAEAIKSFAPKFETGYMPGVDYDVDVERKETKRLKKEYERERKGAVRELKKDNAFLTAVKAKDEEKKRQDREENYKKIVSFLSSQQQSDMNAPTRHKKGPRDGGKGGKFGGKGGKGGKGMK
;
A
#
# COMPACT_ATOMS: atom_id res chain seq x y z
N ALA A 1 -16.04 -31.03 87.61
CA ALA A 1 -15.78 -31.41 86.21
C ALA A 1 -14.90 -30.35 85.56
N LYS A 2 -13.74 -30.77 85.00
CA LYS A 2 -12.92 -30.12 83.95
C LYS A 2 -12.43 -28.68 84.20
N GLY A 3 -11.14 -28.33 84.15
CA GLY A 3 -9.94 -29.06 83.77
C GLY A 3 -8.70 -28.16 83.95
N MET A 4 -7.59 -28.78 84.33
CA MET A 4 -6.23 -28.24 84.30
C MET A 4 -5.79 -27.98 82.85
N ILE A 5 -4.82 -27.08 82.64
CA ILE A 5 -3.49 -27.36 82.04
C ILE A 5 -2.62 -26.11 82.24
N GLY A 6 -1.48 -26.29 82.90
CA GLY A 6 -0.43 -25.28 83.03
C GLY A 6 0.47 -25.24 81.80
N LEU A 7 0.98 -24.04 81.51
CA LEU A 7 2.08 -23.78 80.58
C LEU A 7 2.98 -22.72 81.21
N SER A 8 3.69 -23.10 82.26
CA SER A 8 4.71 -22.26 82.90
C SER A 8 5.99 -23.08 83.10
N THR A 9 6.51 -23.68 82.03
CA THR A 9 7.83 -24.33 82.00
C THR A 9 8.20 -24.71 80.56
N PHE A 10 8.61 -23.74 79.75
CA PHE A 10 9.34 -24.05 78.50
C PHE A 10 10.26 -22.93 77.97
N ALA A 11 10.27 -21.73 78.57
CA ALA A 11 11.06 -20.60 78.06
C ALA A 11 12.42 -20.39 78.76
N ASP A 12 12.69 -21.05 79.89
CA ASP A 12 13.86 -20.75 80.72
C ASP A 12 15.11 -21.59 80.43
N ASP A 13 15.02 -22.63 79.58
CA ASP A 13 16.13 -23.59 79.35
C ASP A 13 16.89 -23.41 78.02
N LEU A 14 16.64 -22.35 77.22
CA LEU A 14 17.31 -22.16 75.92
C LEU A 14 18.20 -20.91 75.79
N PHE A 15 18.28 -20.05 76.81
CA PHE A 15 19.21 -18.92 76.82
C PHE A 15 19.99 -18.84 78.14
N GLY A 16 21.00 -19.70 78.25
CA GLY A 16 22.04 -19.56 79.26
C GLY A 16 22.76 -18.21 79.10
N GLY A 17 22.70 -17.38 80.15
CA GLY A 17 23.81 -16.52 80.56
C GLY A 17 24.16 -15.30 79.71
N PHE A 18 23.24 -14.35 79.51
CA PHE A 18 23.63 -12.96 79.24
C PHE A 18 23.00 -12.02 80.28
N LYS A 19 23.76 -11.66 81.32
CA LYS A 19 23.37 -10.60 82.26
C LYS A 19 23.63 -9.25 81.58
N PRO A 20 22.62 -8.42 81.28
CA PRO A 20 22.87 -7.07 80.80
C PRO A 20 23.57 -6.26 81.90
N SER A 21 24.71 -5.65 81.55
CA SER A 21 25.45 -4.75 82.42
C SER A 21 24.55 -3.59 82.87
N LYS A 22 24.52 -3.32 84.19
CA LYS A 22 23.69 -2.27 84.83
C LYS A 22 24.09 -0.82 84.48
N LYS A 23 24.86 -0.59 83.41
CA LYS A 23 25.29 0.74 82.93
C LYS A 23 24.79 1.05 81.52
N ALA A 24 23.58 0.63 81.19
CA ALA A 24 22.94 0.93 79.91
C ALA A 24 21.53 1.48 80.12
N THR A 25 21.38 2.45 81.02
CA THR A 25 20.16 3.27 81.12
C THR A 25 20.55 4.71 80.92
N ASP A 26 20.28 5.16 79.69
CA ASP A 26 20.10 6.54 79.24
C ASP A 26 20.85 6.84 77.94
N LEU A 27 20.57 6.05 76.90
CA LEU A 27 20.72 6.49 75.50
C LEU A 27 19.60 7.47 75.15
N THR A 28 19.45 8.53 75.94
CA THR A 28 18.54 9.63 75.64
C THR A 28 19.29 10.67 74.79
N PHE A 29 18.59 11.34 73.87
CA PHE A 29 19.17 12.43 73.06
C PHE A 29 19.80 13.55 73.92
N ALA A 30 19.41 13.66 75.19
CA ALA A 30 19.99 14.57 76.16
C ALA A 30 21.49 14.29 76.44
N SER A 31 21.93 13.02 76.32
CA SER A 31 23.32 12.60 76.52
C SER A 31 24.25 13.02 75.36
N LEU A 32 23.69 13.26 74.15
CA LEU A 32 24.43 13.82 73.00
C LEU A 32 24.65 15.34 73.10
N ARG A 33 24.15 15.98 74.15
CA ARG A 33 24.21 17.45 74.29
C ARG A 33 25.63 17.90 74.65
N MET A 34 26.38 18.34 73.64
CA MET A 34 27.68 18.97 73.81
C MET A 34 27.58 20.27 74.64
N LYS A 35 28.57 20.54 75.50
CA LYS A 35 28.69 21.84 76.19
C LYS A 35 28.86 22.94 75.14
N LYS A 36 28.07 24.03 75.25
CA LYS A 36 28.13 25.17 74.32
C LYS A 36 29.42 25.97 74.55
N THR A 37 30.48 25.62 73.83
CA THR A 37 31.74 26.37 73.78
C THR A 37 31.98 26.84 72.35
N LYS A 38 32.70 27.94 72.13
CA LYS A 38 32.99 28.44 70.77
C LYS A 38 33.67 27.37 69.90
N LYS A 39 34.52 26.52 70.50
CA LYS A 39 35.21 25.41 69.84
C LYS A 39 34.26 24.27 69.46
N THR A 40 33.39 23.85 70.38
CA THR A 40 32.41 22.77 70.11
C THR A 40 31.37 23.19 69.09
N ILE A 41 30.91 24.45 69.10
CA ILE A 41 29.97 24.99 68.10
C ILE A 41 30.61 24.95 66.70
N ARG A 42 31.88 25.37 66.57
CA ARG A 42 32.61 25.30 65.30
C ARG A 42 32.80 23.86 64.82
N GLN A 43 33.14 22.94 65.72
CA GLN A 43 33.30 21.52 65.40
C GLN A 43 31.98 20.87 64.92
N VAL A 44 30.86 21.17 65.58
CA VAL A 44 29.54 20.69 65.18
C VAL A 44 29.14 21.28 63.83
N LEU A 45 29.42 22.56 63.59
CA LEU A 45 29.18 23.21 62.30
C LEU A 45 29.99 22.55 61.17
N THR A 46 31.29 22.32 61.37
CA THR A 46 32.13 21.60 60.39
C THR A 46 31.63 20.18 60.13
N ALA A 47 31.22 19.46 61.18
CA ALA A 47 30.71 18.10 61.05
C ALA A 47 29.35 18.04 60.33
N SER A 48 28.49 19.04 60.56
CA SER A 48 27.21 19.17 59.89
C SER A 48 27.38 19.52 58.41
N ILE A 49 28.35 20.37 58.08
CA ILE A 49 28.67 20.70 56.68
C ILE A 49 29.28 19.48 55.99
N SER A 50 30.19 18.77 56.64
CA SER A 50 30.78 17.56 56.05
C SER A 50 29.74 16.47 55.81
N SER A 51 28.80 16.26 56.76
CA SER A 51 27.73 15.28 56.56
C SER A 51 26.77 15.69 55.45
N ALA A 52 26.41 16.97 55.37
CA ALA A 52 25.59 17.52 54.27
C ALA A 52 26.28 17.39 52.90
N LEU A 53 27.60 17.58 52.84
CA LEU A 53 28.37 17.37 51.61
C LEU A 53 28.46 15.89 51.22
N HIS A 54 28.59 14.99 52.20
CA HIS A 54 28.55 13.55 51.94
C HIS A 54 27.19 13.11 51.39
N THR A 55 26.08 13.58 51.98
CA THR A 55 24.74 13.29 51.45
C THR A 55 24.54 13.89 50.06
N ALA A 56 24.98 15.13 49.83
CA ALA A 56 24.96 15.76 48.51
C ALA A 56 25.76 14.94 47.49
N LYS A 57 26.95 14.45 47.86
CA LYS A 57 27.77 13.60 47.00
C LYS A 57 27.07 12.30 46.63
N MET A 58 26.40 11.65 47.59
CA MET A 58 25.59 10.46 47.29
C MET A 58 24.46 10.78 46.30
N VAL A 59 23.77 11.91 46.45
CA VAL A 59 22.71 12.33 45.52
C VAL A 59 23.27 12.64 44.13
N ILE A 60 24.44 13.27 44.05
CA ILE A 60 25.16 13.52 42.79
C ILE A 60 25.47 12.19 42.10
N ASP A 61 26.02 11.21 42.82
CA ASP A 61 26.34 9.91 42.26
C ASP A 61 25.13 9.14 41.74
N MET A 62 23.98 9.29 42.41
CA MET A 62 22.72 8.67 42.00
C MET A 62 22.13 9.31 40.74
N HIS A 63 22.27 10.63 40.58
CA HIS A 63 21.59 11.39 39.52
C HIS A 63 22.53 11.90 38.40
N LYS A 64 23.83 11.59 38.42
CA LYS A 64 24.80 12.03 37.40
C LYS A 64 24.45 11.63 35.96
N ASN A 65 23.74 10.51 35.79
CA ASN A 65 23.31 10.01 34.47
C ASN A 65 21.97 10.59 34.01
N SER A 66 21.31 11.42 34.82
CA SER A 66 20.02 12.00 34.47
C SER A 66 20.15 13.09 33.40
N SER A 67 19.22 13.11 32.46
CA SER A 67 19.07 14.20 31.50
C SER A 67 18.69 15.53 32.18
N ALA A 68 18.42 15.59 33.48
CA ALA A 68 18.21 16.85 34.22
C ALA A 68 19.37 17.24 35.15
N ALA A 69 20.47 16.49 35.16
CA ALA A 69 21.57 16.67 36.12
C ALA A 69 22.17 18.10 36.25
N PRO A 70 22.51 18.86 35.19
CA PRO A 70 23.12 20.18 35.32
C PRO A 70 22.14 21.19 35.91
N GLU A 71 20.86 21.15 35.57
CA GLU A 71 19.84 22.03 36.14
C GLU A 71 19.57 21.69 37.61
N LEU A 72 19.59 20.39 37.95
CA LEU A 72 19.39 19.92 39.32
C LEU A 72 20.50 20.37 40.26
N PHE A 73 21.75 20.38 39.79
CA PHE A 73 22.93 20.69 40.60
C PHE A 73 23.47 22.11 40.42
N GLU A 74 22.91 22.91 39.51
CA GLU A 74 23.29 24.32 39.33
C GLU A 74 23.14 25.17 40.62
N PRO A 75 22.07 25.05 41.43
CA PRO A 75 22.00 25.76 42.70
C PRO A 75 23.12 25.36 43.68
N LEU A 76 23.46 24.07 43.71
CA LEU A 76 24.54 23.55 44.56
C LEU A 76 25.90 24.08 44.11
N ARG A 77 26.15 24.12 42.79
CA ARG A 77 27.35 24.71 42.21
C ARG A 77 27.54 26.15 42.66
N ARG A 78 26.50 26.98 42.57
CA ARG A 78 26.53 28.40 42.99
C ARG A 78 26.83 28.54 44.48
N VAL A 79 26.20 27.72 45.32
CA VAL A 79 26.45 27.76 46.77
C VAL A 79 27.90 27.38 47.09
N LEU A 80 28.45 26.34 46.43
CA LEU A 80 29.84 25.93 46.61
C LEU A 80 30.83 26.97 46.06
N GLU A 81 30.48 27.67 44.97
CA GLU A 81 31.26 28.77 44.42
C GLU A 81 31.32 29.96 45.38
N CYS A 82 30.17 30.40 45.89
CA CYS A 82 30.10 31.45 46.91
C CYS A 82 30.90 31.06 48.16
N LEU A 83 30.82 29.80 48.59
CA LEU A 83 31.56 29.30 49.74
C LEU A 83 33.07 29.32 49.54
N LYS A 84 33.56 29.08 48.32
CA LYS A 84 34.98 29.18 47.97
C LYS A 84 35.48 30.63 47.88
N GLN A 85 34.64 31.54 47.39
CA GLN A 85 34.97 32.96 47.26
C GLN A 85 35.03 33.68 48.61
N GLU A 86 34.34 33.13 49.63
CA GLU A 86 34.34 33.66 50.99
C GLU A 86 35.70 33.45 51.69
N SER A 87 36.56 34.46 51.55
CA SER A 87 37.93 34.52 52.08
C SER A 87 38.04 34.33 53.60
N SER A 88 36.97 34.60 54.35
CA SER A 88 36.96 34.50 55.82
C SER A 88 36.58 33.10 56.34
N LEU A 89 35.67 32.41 55.66
CA LEU A 89 35.08 31.15 56.13
C LEU A 89 35.79 29.93 55.54
N PHE A 90 36.18 29.97 54.27
CA PHE A 90 36.78 28.83 53.59
C PHE A 90 38.10 28.35 54.24
N PRO A 91 39.06 29.24 54.58
CA PRO A 91 40.31 28.85 55.25
C PRO A 91 40.10 28.37 56.69
N SER A 92 38.96 28.70 57.31
CA SER A 92 38.64 28.31 58.69
C SER A 92 38.19 26.84 58.81
N PHE A 93 37.90 26.18 57.69
CA PHE A 93 37.50 24.78 57.67
C PHE A 93 38.72 23.84 57.78
N SER A 94 38.50 22.59 58.20
CA SER A 94 39.53 21.56 58.19
C SER A 94 40.00 21.28 56.76
N THR A 95 41.28 20.92 56.58
CA THR A 95 41.85 20.53 55.28
C THR A 95 41.03 19.42 54.60
N SER A 96 40.49 18.48 55.38
CA SER A 96 39.63 17.41 54.87
C SER A 96 38.26 17.91 54.38
N THR A 97 37.69 18.93 55.02
CA THR A 97 36.44 19.54 54.55
C THR A 97 36.65 20.44 53.34
N GLN A 98 37.79 21.12 53.26
CA GLN A 98 38.16 21.93 52.08
C GLN A 98 38.35 21.04 50.85
N SER A 99 39.03 19.89 50.98
CA SER A 99 39.18 18.94 49.86
C SER A 99 37.84 18.32 49.44
N LEU A 100 36.93 18.07 50.38
CA LEU A 100 35.58 17.58 50.07
C LEU A 100 34.75 18.64 49.31
N ILE A 101 34.83 19.91 49.71
CA ILE A 101 34.18 21.03 49.00
C ILE A 101 34.77 21.18 47.59
N GLN A 102 36.10 21.11 47.47
CA GLN A 102 36.76 21.20 46.17
C GLN A 102 36.35 20.05 45.25
N GLY A 103 36.40 18.81 45.73
CA GLY A 103 36.04 17.63 44.94
C GLY A 103 34.56 17.60 44.53
N THR A 104 33.65 17.99 45.43
CA THR A 104 32.21 18.09 45.09
C THR A 104 31.93 19.21 44.08
N PHE A 105 32.63 20.35 44.19
CA PHE A 105 32.54 21.41 43.19
C PHE A 105 33.04 20.95 41.82
N ASP A 106 34.19 20.27 41.76
CA ASP A 106 34.78 19.81 40.50
C ASP A 106 33.88 18.75 39.82
N GLU A 107 33.27 17.84 40.60
CA GLU A 107 32.28 16.88 40.12
C GLU A 107 31.05 17.56 39.52
N VAL A 108 30.47 18.55 40.22
CA VAL A 108 29.32 19.30 39.72
C VAL A 108 29.68 20.16 38.50
N GLN A 109 30.87 20.75 38.47
CA GLN A 109 31.37 21.51 37.33
C GLN A 109 31.53 20.62 36.08
N ASN A 110 32.01 19.39 36.25
CA ASN A 110 32.09 18.42 35.17
C ASN A 110 30.71 18.04 34.63
N ILE A 111 29.72 17.86 35.51
CA ILE A 111 28.32 17.60 35.12
C ILE A 111 27.73 18.80 34.35
N ALA A 112 28.01 20.03 34.81
CA ALA A 112 27.57 21.25 34.14
C ALA A 112 28.19 21.39 32.74
N ASN A 113 29.49 21.12 32.59
CA ASN A 113 30.19 21.15 31.30
C ASN A 113 29.67 20.06 30.34
N GLY A 114 29.19 18.93 30.87
CA GLY A 114 28.51 17.88 30.12
C GLY A 114 27.19 18.31 29.46
N ALA A 115 26.67 19.50 29.75
CA ALA A 115 25.48 20.05 29.10
C ALA A 115 25.65 20.21 27.58
N GLY A 116 26.87 20.43 27.08
CA GLY A 116 27.14 20.56 25.64
C GLY A 116 26.96 19.27 24.83
N VAL A 117 26.93 18.11 25.48
CA VAL A 117 26.70 16.78 24.85
C VAL A 117 25.21 16.47 24.73
N ARG A 118 24.33 17.33 25.24
CA ARG A 118 22.88 17.07 25.27
C ARG A 118 22.22 17.35 23.92
N GLY A 119 21.37 16.42 23.50
CA GLY A 119 20.45 16.60 22.39
C GLY A 119 19.06 17.06 22.85
N PRO A 120 18.26 17.68 21.96
CA PRO A 120 16.85 17.96 22.25
C PRO A 120 16.05 16.66 22.45
N LEU A 121 14.95 16.75 23.20
CA LEU A 121 14.11 15.61 23.52
C LEU A 121 13.14 15.30 22.36
N PHE A 122 13.10 14.04 21.91
CA PHE A 122 12.17 13.55 20.91
C PHE A 122 11.14 12.61 21.56
N LEU A 123 10.16 13.17 22.28
CA LEU A 123 9.12 12.40 22.98
C LEU A 123 8.21 11.61 22.04
N TYR A 124 7.85 12.20 20.90
CA TYR A 124 6.85 11.67 19.97
C TYR A 124 7.50 11.27 18.64
N LYS A 125 8.48 10.36 18.71
CA LYS A 125 9.09 9.77 17.51
C LYS A 125 8.50 8.39 17.25
N GLU A 126 7.28 8.37 16.73
CA GLU A 126 6.61 7.14 16.32
C GLU A 126 7.17 6.64 14.99
N LYS A 127 7.22 5.32 14.83
CA LYS A 127 7.58 4.71 13.54
C LYS A 127 6.33 4.70 12.67
N ALA A 128 6.45 5.16 11.43
CA ALA A 128 5.35 5.10 10.48
C ALA A 128 4.90 3.64 10.28
N GLU A 129 3.58 3.43 10.29
CA GLU A 129 3.00 2.11 10.02
C GLU A 129 3.27 1.69 8.57
N ALA A 130 3.58 0.41 8.38
CA ALA A 130 3.77 -0.14 7.05
C ALA A 130 2.45 -0.16 6.26
N ILE A 131 2.54 0.04 4.94
CA ILE A 131 1.39 -0.04 4.04
C ILE A 131 0.83 -1.48 4.09
N LYS A 132 -0.50 -1.60 4.23
CA LYS A 132 -1.20 -2.89 4.22
C LYS A 132 -1.02 -3.57 2.86
N SER A 133 -0.38 -4.74 2.84
CA SER A 133 -0.25 -5.57 1.66
C SER A 133 -1.45 -6.51 1.50
N PHE A 134 -1.90 -6.70 0.26
CA PHE A 134 -2.99 -7.62 -0.07
C PHE A 134 -2.46 -8.75 -0.94
N ALA A 135 -2.96 -9.97 -0.69
CA ALA A 135 -2.65 -11.12 -1.53
C ALA A 135 -3.39 -11.00 -2.87
N PRO A 136 -2.71 -11.16 -4.01
CA PRO A 136 -3.36 -11.12 -5.31
C PRO A 136 -4.30 -12.33 -5.48
N LYS A 137 -5.46 -12.09 -6.11
CA LYS A 137 -6.39 -13.16 -6.49
C LYS A 137 -6.05 -13.65 -7.90
N PHE A 138 -5.54 -14.87 -8.01
CA PHE A 138 -5.24 -15.53 -9.28
C PHE A 138 -5.49 -17.03 -9.17
N GLU A 139 -5.52 -17.70 -10.31
CA GLU A 139 -5.63 -19.16 -10.39
C GLU A 139 -4.29 -19.74 -10.82
N THR A 140 -3.89 -20.85 -10.20
CA THR A 140 -2.59 -21.48 -10.45
C THR A 140 -2.48 -22.14 -11.82
N GLY A 141 -3.60 -22.48 -12.46
CA GLY A 141 -3.67 -23.14 -13.76
C GLY A 141 -4.49 -22.36 -14.79
N TYR A 142 -4.24 -21.06 -14.93
CA TYR A 142 -5.00 -20.21 -15.85
C TYR A 142 -4.85 -20.65 -17.32
N MET A 143 -5.97 -20.93 -17.97
CA MET A 143 -6.08 -21.23 -19.40
C MET A 143 -6.95 -20.17 -20.09
N PRO A 144 -6.46 -19.49 -21.13
CA PRO A 144 -7.23 -18.49 -21.85
C PRO A 144 -8.45 -19.12 -22.55
N GLY A 145 -9.62 -18.51 -22.40
CA GLY A 145 -10.86 -18.95 -23.04
C GLY A 145 -11.75 -19.87 -22.19
N VAL A 146 -11.28 -20.29 -21.01
CA VAL A 146 -12.09 -20.98 -19.99
C VAL A 146 -12.73 -19.96 -19.05
N ASP A 147 -14.03 -20.11 -18.77
CA ASP A 147 -14.72 -19.33 -17.74
C ASP A 147 -14.53 -20.02 -16.38
N TYR A 148 -13.90 -19.33 -15.43
CA TYR A 148 -13.62 -19.83 -14.08
C TYR A 148 -14.58 -19.22 -13.06
N ASP A 149 -15.88 -19.33 -13.37
CA ASP A 149 -16.94 -19.01 -12.43
C ASP A 149 -16.97 -20.03 -11.29
N VAL A 150 -17.18 -19.58 -10.05
CA VAL A 150 -17.26 -20.45 -8.87
C VAL A 150 -18.55 -21.26 -8.91
N ASP A 151 -19.61 -20.70 -9.50
CA ASP A 151 -20.92 -21.33 -9.64
C ASP A 151 -21.01 -22.10 -10.97
N VAL A 152 -21.20 -23.42 -10.85
CA VAL A 152 -21.24 -24.35 -11.99
C VAL A 152 -22.48 -24.13 -12.84
N GLU A 153 -23.65 -23.89 -12.25
CA GLU A 153 -24.90 -23.72 -12.99
C GLU A 153 -24.85 -22.48 -13.88
N ARG A 154 -24.28 -21.39 -13.35
CA ARG A 154 -24.08 -20.15 -14.11
C ARG A 154 -23.11 -20.34 -15.27
N LYS A 155 -22.03 -21.09 -15.06
CA LYS A 155 -21.06 -21.43 -16.12
C LYS A 155 -21.70 -22.26 -17.23
N GLU A 156 -22.48 -23.28 -16.87
CA GLU A 156 -23.16 -24.16 -17.82
C GLU A 156 -24.22 -23.42 -18.63
N THR A 157 -25.05 -22.60 -17.98
CA THR A 157 -26.08 -21.81 -18.69
C THR A 157 -25.46 -20.82 -19.68
N LYS A 158 -24.34 -20.16 -19.32
CA LYS A 158 -23.59 -19.30 -20.25
C LYS A 158 -23.02 -20.10 -21.43
N ARG A 159 -22.48 -21.29 -21.18
CA ARG A 159 -21.96 -22.18 -22.23
C ARG A 159 -23.05 -22.57 -23.21
N LEU A 160 -24.18 -23.06 -22.72
CA LEU A 160 -25.31 -23.48 -23.55
C LEU A 160 -25.90 -22.33 -24.37
N LYS A 161 -26.04 -21.13 -23.78
CA LYS A 161 -26.49 -19.94 -24.51
C LYS A 161 -25.55 -19.57 -25.66
N LYS A 162 -24.23 -19.68 -25.43
CA LYS A 162 -23.21 -19.38 -26.46
C LYS A 162 -23.25 -20.40 -27.59
N GLU A 163 -23.44 -21.68 -27.28
CA GLU A 163 -23.60 -22.75 -28.27
C GLU A 163 -24.88 -22.54 -29.10
N TYR A 164 -26.02 -22.29 -28.44
CA TYR A 164 -27.30 -22.00 -29.10
C TYR A 164 -27.20 -20.82 -30.08
N GLU A 165 -26.64 -19.68 -29.65
CA GLU A 165 -26.52 -18.51 -30.52
C GLU A 165 -25.55 -18.73 -31.69
N ARG A 166 -24.50 -19.54 -31.50
CA ARG A 166 -23.57 -19.91 -32.58
C ARG A 166 -24.28 -20.78 -33.62
N GLU A 167 -25.00 -21.80 -33.18
CA GLU A 167 -25.76 -22.70 -34.05
C GLU A 167 -26.87 -21.95 -34.78
N ARG A 168 -27.65 -21.14 -34.07
CA ARG A 168 -28.70 -20.30 -34.65
C ARG A 168 -28.15 -19.38 -35.74
N LYS A 169 -27.02 -18.70 -35.50
CA LYS A 169 -26.38 -17.85 -36.50
C LYS A 169 -25.83 -18.64 -37.68
N GLY A 170 -25.29 -19.84 -37.43
CA GLY A 170 -24.85 -20.76 -38.48
C GLY A 170 -25.99 -21.19 -39.39
N ALA A 171 -27.08 -21.69 -38.80
CA ALA A 171 -28.27 -22.11 -39.54
C ALA A 171 -28.85 -20.98 -40.39
N VAL A 172 -28.98 -19.76 -39.83
CA VAL A 172 -29.48 -18.60 -40.58
C VAL A 172 -28.55 -18.24 -41.77
N ARG A 173 -27.23 -18.41 -41.64
CA ARG A 173 -26.30 -18.14 -42.74
C ARG A 173 -26.44 -19.16 -43.86
N GLU A 174 -26.60 -20.44 -43.54
CA GLU A 174 -26.80 -21.49 -44.55
C GLU A 174 -28.14 -21.30 -45.28
N LEU A 175 -29.23 -21.03 -44.55
CA LEU A 175 -30.53 -20.72 -45.18
C LEU A 175 -30.46 -19.52 -46.15
N LYS A 176 -29.66 -18.50 -45.83
CA LYS A 176 -29.44 -17.37 -46.74
C LYS A 176 -28.66 -17.77 -47.99
N LYS A 177 -27.65 -18.62 -47.87
CA LYS A 177 -26.90 -19.14 -49.02
C LYS A 177 -27.79 -20.01 -49.91
N ASP A 178 -28.60 -20.88 -49.32
CA ASP A 178 -29.53 -21.74 -50.03
C ASP A 178 -30.56 -20.90 -50.80
N ASN A 179 -31.12 -19.88 -50.16
CA ASN A 179 -32.04 -18.96 -50.83
C ASN A 179 -31.38 -18.21 -51.99
N ALA A 180 -30.16 -17.73 -51.82
CA ALA A 180 -29.42 -17.06 -52.88
C ALA A 180 -29.14 -18.01 -54.05
N PHE A 181 -28.77 -19.26 -53.76
CA PHE A 181 -28.55 -20.30 -54.77
C PHE A 181 -29.84 -20.62 -55.54
N LEU A 182 -30.95 -20.90 -54.84
CA LEU A 182 -32.25 -21.19 -55.47
C LEU A 182 -32.72 -20.02 -56.34
N THR A 183 -32.53 -18.79 -55.89
CA THR A 183 -32.88 -17.59 -56.66
C THR A 183 -32.04 -17.50 -57.94
N ALA A 184 -30.73 -17.74 -57.86
CA ALA A 184 -29.85 -17.74 -59.02
C ALA A 184 -30.19 -18.87 -60.02
N VAL A 185 -30.55 -20.06 -59.54
CA VAL A 185 -30.99 -21.17 -60.39
C VAL A 185 -32.30 -20.82 -61.10
N LYS A 186 -33.31 -20.33 -60.35
CA LYS A 186 -34.59 -19.89 -60.94
C LYS A 186 -34.40 -18.80 -61.99
N ALA A 187 -33.57 -17.80 -61.71
CA ALA A 187 -33.28 -16.74 -62.67
C ALA A 187 -32.62 -17.27 -63.96
N LYS A 188 -31.69 -18.24 -63.84
CA LYS A 188 -31.09 -18.90 -65.02
C LYS A 188 -32.12 -19.68 -65.83
N ASP A 189 -33.04 -20.39 -65.17
CA ASP A 189 -34.07 -21.16 -65.85
C ASP A 189 -35.12 -20.26 -66.53
N GLU A 190 -35.49 -19.15 -65.90
CA GLU A 190 -36.36 -18.13 -66.49
C GLU A 190 -35.70 -17.45 -67.69
N GLU A 191 -34.40 -17.14 -67.60
CA GLU A 191 -33.64 -16.55 -68.69
C GLU A 191 -33.53 -17.49 -69.89
N LYS A 192 -33.26 -18.79 -69.67
CA LYS A 192 -33.29 -19.80 -70.74
C LYS A 192 -34.67 -19.87 -71.41
N LYS A 193 -35.75 -19.97 -70.61
CA LYS A 193 -37.13 -19.97 -71.14
C LYS A 193 -37.46 -18.68 -71.90
N ARG A 194 -36.90 -17.54 -71.49
CA ARG A 194 -37.07 -16.27 -72.20
C ARG A 194 -36.34 -16.29 -73.53
N GLN A 195 -35.09 -16.75 -73.56
CA GLN A 195 -34.29 -16.92 -74.78
C GLN A 195 -34.98 -17.86 -75.77
N ASP A 196 -35.44 -19.04 -75.32
CA ASP A 196 -36.16 -20.00 -76.16
C ASP A 196 -37.44 -19.38 -76.77
N ARG A 197 -38.20 -18.61 -75.97
CA ARG A 197 -39.39 -17.90 -76.46
C ARG A 197 -39.04 -16.81 -77.47
N GLU A 198 -37.99 -16.02 -77.21
CA GLU A 198 -37.53 -14.97 -78.12
C GLU A 198 -37.01 -15.54 -79.44
N GLU A 199 -36.27 -16.65 -79.41
CA GLU A 199 -35.81 -17.34 -80.61
C GLU A 199 -36.98 -17.87 -81.44
N ASN A 200 -37.96 -18.51 -80.79
CA ASN A 200 -39.16 -19.00 -81.47
C ASN A 200 -39.97 -17.85 -82.07
N TYR A 201 -40.14 -16.75 -81.34
CA TYR A 201 -40.82 -15.56 -81.85
C TYR A 201 -40.07 -14.95 -83.05
N LYS A 202 -38.74 -14.82 -82.97
CA LYS A 202 -37.91 -14.32 -84.08
C LYS A 202 -38.03 -15.21 -85.32
N LYS A 203 -38.04 -16.54 -85.16
CA LYS A 203 -38.26 -17.50 -86.27
C LYS A 203 -39.63 -17.31 -86.91
N ILE A 204 -40.68 -17.13 -86.11
CA ILE A 204 -42.04 -16.90 -86.62
C ILE A 204 -42.11 -15.57 -87.39
N VAL A 205 -41.57 -14.48 -86.81
CA VAL A 205 -41.57 -13.16 -87.45
C VAL A 205 -40.72 -13.14 -88.71
N SER A 206 -39.55 -13.78 -88.73
CA SER A 206 -38.71 -13.86 -89.92
C SER A 206 -39.39 -14.67 -91.03
N PHE A 207 -40.10 -15.76 -90.68
CA PHE A 207 -40.92 -16.53 -91.61
C PHE A 207 -42.05 -15.67 -92.21
N LEU A 208 -42.84 -14.99 -91.37
CA LEU A 208 -43.91 -14.07 -91.81
C LEU A 208 -43.37 -12.94 -92.72
N SER A 209 -42.25 -12.32 -92.33
CA SER A 209 -41.62 -11.25 -93.12
C SER A 209 -41.12 -11.77 -94.46
N SER A 210 -40.51 -12.97 -94.49
CA SER A 210 -40.05 -13.61 -95.73
C SER A 210 -41.22 -13.91 -96.66
N GLN A 211 -42.32 -14.43 -96.12
CA GLN A 211 -43.56 -14.69 -96.87
C GLN A 211 -44.15 -13.40 -97.46
N GLN A 212 -44.33 -12.37 -96.63
CA GLN A 212 -44.86 -11.08 -97.07
C GLN A 212 -43.96 -10.42 -98.13
N GLN A 213 -42.64 -10.50 -97.98
CA GLN A 213 -41.70 -9.96 -98.95
C GLN A 213 -41.70 -10.77 -100.26
N SER A 214 -41.89 -12.10 -100.19
CA SER A 214 -42.11 -12.94 -101.37
C SER A 214 -43.38 -12.53 -102.12
N ASP A 215 -44.49 -12.34 -101.40
CA ASP A 215 -45.79 -11.95 -101.98
C ASP A 215 -45.74 -10.54 -102.60
N MET A 216 -45.07 -9.58 -101.96
CA MET A 216 -44.88 -8.22 -102.50
C MET A 216 -43.93 -8.17 -103.70
N ASN A 217 -42.94 -9.07 -103.76
CA ASN A 217 -41.98 -9.13 -104.87
C ASN A 217 -42.52 -9.92 -106.07
N ALA A 218 -43.53 -10.79 -105.88
CA ALA A 218 -44.15 -11.55 -106.96
C ALA A 218 -44.68 -10.68 -108.14
N PRO A 219 -45.41 -9.57 -107.94
CA PRO A 219 -45.88 -8.73 -109.04
C PRO A 219 -44.81 -7.80 -109.64
N THR A 220 -43.72 -7.51 -108.92
CA THR A 220 -42.66 -6.59 -109.38
C THR A 220 -41.57 -7.28 -110.19
N ARG A 221 -41.37 -8.59 -110.00
CA ARG A 221 -40.40 -9.40 -110.76
C ARG A 221 -40.75 -9.56 -112.24
N HIS A 222 -42.02 -9.43 -112.62
CA HIS A 222 -42.43 -9.36 -114.03
C HIS A 222 -42.11 -8.02 -114.73
N LYS A 223 -41.56 -7.01 -114.04
CA LYS A 223 -41.43 -5.64 -114.58
C LYS A 223 -40.01 -5.04 -114.70
N LYS A 224 -38.90 -5.71 -114.38
CA LYS A 224 -37.54 -5.09 -114.48
C LYS A 224 -36.48 -5.97 -115.15
N GLY A 225 -35.90 -5.46 -116.24
CA GLY A 225 -34.71 -5.97 -116.93
C GLY A 225 -33.36 -5.47 -116.35
N PRO A 226 -32.20 -5.90 -116.90
CA PRO A 226 -30.91 -5.92 -116.20
C PRO A 226 -30.25 -4.53 -116.13
N ARG A 227 -29.59 -4.22 -115.00
CA ARG A 227 -28.71 -3.06 -114.87
C ARG A 227 -27.34 -3.46 -114.33
N ASP A 228 -26.34 -2.92 -115.00
CA ASP A 228 -24.91 -3.18 -114.89
C ASP A 228 -24.22 -2.30 -113.82
N GLY A 229 -23.01 -2.70 -113.44
CA GLY A 229 -22.32 -2.34 -112.19
C GLY A 229 -21.80 -0.91 -111.99
N GLY A 230 -21.35 -0.64 -110.75
CA GLY A 230 -20.66 0.57 -110.36
C GLY A 230 -20.20 0.54 -108.88
N LYS A 231 -18.87 0.62 -108.66
CA LYS A 231 -18.17 0.64 -107.36
C LYS A 231 -18.43 1.90 -106.53
N GLY A 232 -18.35 1.79 -105.19
CA GLY A 232 -17.86 2.87 -104.33
C GLY A 232 -18.49 2.97 -102.93
N GLY A 233 -17.65 3.09 -101.89
CA GLY A 233 -18.03 3.74 -100.63
C GLY A 233 -17.85 2.93 -99.34
N LYS A 234 -16.61 2.73 -98.89
CA LYS A 234 -16.29 2.22 -97.53
C LYS A 234 -16.28 3.41 -96.55
N PHE A 235 -17.37 3.63 -95.82
CA PHE A 235 -17.41 4.58 -94.69
C PHE A 235 -17.31 3.83 -93.37
N GLY A 236 -16.16 3.96 -92.71
CA GLY A 236 -15.94 3.50 -91.34
C GLY A 236 -16.49 4.52 -90.34
N GLY A 237 -17.59 4.18 -89.67
CA GLY A 237 -18.12 4.92 -88.53
C GLY A 237 -17.63 4.34 -87.22
N LYS A 238 -16.68 5.01 -86.55
CA LYS A 238 -16.36 4.80 -85.14
C LYS A 238 -17.52 5.33 -84.28
N GLY A 239 -18.34 4.43 -83.73
CA GLY A 239 -19.34 4.76 -82.70
C GLY A 239 -18.79 4.46 -81.30
N GLY A 240 -18.61 5.51 -80.49
CA GLY A 240 -18.10 5.43 -79.13
C GLY A 240 -19.01 4.61 -78.20
N LYS A 241 -18.41 3.72 -77.41
CA LYS A 241 -19.08 3.05 -76.29
C LYS A 241 -18.98 3.95 -75.06
N GLY A 242 -20.08 4.62 -74.73
CA GLY A 242 -20.31 5.21 -73.41
C GLY A 242 -20.48 4.12 -72.37
N GLY A 243 -19.68 4.20 -71.30
CA GLY A 243 -19.80 3.31 -70.14
C GLY A 243 -21.13 3.53 -69.42
N LYS A 244 -21.76 2.42 -69.03
CA LYS A 244 -22.71 2.39 -67.93
C LYS A 244 -22.13 1.49 -66.85
N GLY A 245 -21.55 2.13 -65.83
CA GLY A 245 -21.38 1.49 -64.53
C GLY A 245 -22.74 1.43 -63.84
N MET A 246 -23.21 0.24 -63.54
CA MET A 246 -24.29 0.01 -62.58
C MET A 246 -23.65 -0.36 -61.24
N LYS A 247 -23.94 0.45 -60.23
CA LYS A 247 -23.85 0.08 -58.82
C LYS A 247 -25.00 -0.85 -58.48
#